data_AF-A0A2G9IHK3-F1
#
_entry.id   AF-A0A2G9IHK3-F1
#
_cell.length_a   1.000
_cell.length_b   1.000
_cell.length_c   1.000
_cell.angle_alpha   90.00
_cell.angle_beta   90.00
_cell.angle_gamma   90.00
#
_symmetry.space_group_name_H-M   'P 1'
#
loop_
_entity.id
_entity.type
_entity.pdbx_description
1 polymer ?
#
loop_
_entity_poly.entity_id
_entity_poly.type
_entity_poly.pdbx_seq_one_letter_code
_entity_poly.pdbx_strand_id
1 'polypeptide(L)'
;MGQQEYDNFKRLIREWLDSHPDEYAAFVEEMNDKEFKGFVKVFKVATTLVPRYKEATRRRIGDDKISDFEELENVLLDSDLAQKIVNEFHHSKRRSIIPAMLAWLYYGRSYECMVEQGEELAKRKGITRLYKWLVSYMVRFIIKKSSGMRTKEDWVSFRKQQKAIEENNLVEWSIEDEEDIEETETEDTDSLQQGQPKSAGRKADTRTLPELLIENRDVILERIGTRLKTHTTETDIARLYIALVEYRFMRPCPIKTFRNALQQQYTDLSIVHERGIQKAYRNLTTPFGGVKKLIKDIGEDHVAIEELKAYLSA
;
A
#
# COMPACT_ATOMS: atom_id res chain seq x y z
N MET A 1 24.20 -20.91 -17.17
CA MET A 1 24.78 -20.84 -15.81
C MET A 1 24.12 -21.90 -14.96
N GLY A 2 24.91 -22.75 -14.30
CA GLY A 2 24.37 -23.75 -13.36
C GLY A 2 23.83 -23.11 -12.08
N GLN A 3 22.99 -23.82 -11.33
CA GLN A 3 22.40 -23.31 -10.08
C GLN A 3 23.47 -22.82 -9.08
N GLN A 4 24.56 -23.59 -8.93
CA GLN A 4 25.67 -23.23 -8.04
C GLN A 4 26.41 -21.96 -8.48
N GLU A 5 26.62 -21.76 -9.79
CA GLU A 5 27.24 -20.56 -10.33
C GLU A 5 26.35 -19.33 -10.09
N TYR A 6 25.05 -19.50 -10.25
CA TYR A 6 24.06 -18.45 -9.99
C TYR A 6 24.02 -18.03 -8.53
N ASP A 7 24.00 -19.00 -7.61
CA ASP A 7 23.99 -18.72 -6.17
C ASP A 7 25.31 -18.06 -5.72
N ASN A 8 26.43 -18.48 -6.29
CA ASN A 8 27.72 -17.83 -6.08
C ASN A 8 27.71 -16.38 -6.59
N PHE A 9 27.14 -16.13 -7.77
CA PHE A 9 27.05 -14.77 -8.32
C PHE A 9 26.17 -13.86 -7.45
N LYS A 10 25.03 -14.36 -6.98
CA LYS A 10 24.18 -13.63 -6.00
C LYS A 10 24.94 -13.26 -4.73
N ARG A 11 25.72 -14.20 -4.18
CA ARG A 11 26.56 -13.93 -3.01
C ARG A 11 27.57 -12.82 -3.26
N LEU A 12 28.23 -12.80 -4.42
CA LEU A 12 29.16 -11.72 -4.77
C LEU A 12 28.47 -10.35 -4.88
N ILE A 13 27.25 -10.30 -5.41
CA ILE A 13 26.46 -9.06 -5.45
C ILE A 13 26.15 -8.59 -4.02
N ARG A 14 25.84 -9.52 -3.11
CA ARG A 14 25.60 -9.19 -1.70
C ARG A 14 26.86 -8.65 -1.02
N GLU A 15 28.00 -9.31 -1.20
CA GLU A 15 29.29 -8.84 -0.68
C GLU A 15 29.66 -7.44 -1.22
N TRP A 16 29.38 -7.18 -2.50
CA TRP A 16 29.55 -5.85 -3.07
C TRP A 16 28.65 -4.81 -2.40
N LEU A 17 27.36 -5.12 -2.22
CA LEU A 17 26.39 -4.23 -1.55
C LEU A 17 26.84 -3.87 -0.13
N ASP A 18 27.28 -4.86 0.64
CA ASP A 18 27.71 -4.67 2.04
C ASP A 18 29.02 -3.85 2.14
N SER A 19 29.86 -3.88 1.10
CA SER A 19 31.15 -3.15 1.06
C SER A 19 31.09 -1.78 0.37
N HIS A 20 30.02 -1.46 -0.38
CA HIS A 20 29.86 -0.21 -1.15
C HIS A 20 28.51 0.48 -0.86
N PRO A 21 28.15 0.74 0.42
CA PRO A 21 26.85 1.30 0.78
C PRO A 21 26.61 2.71 0.17
N ASP A 22 27.65 3.54 0.09
CA ASP A 22 27.54 4.90 -0.46
C ASP A 22 27.30 4.90 -1.97
N GLU A 23 27.98 4.02 -2.70
CA GLU A 23 27.78 3.88 -4.15
C GLU A 23 26.39 3.35 -4.48
N TYR A 24 25.92 2.39 -3.67
CA TYR A 24 24.55 1.89 -3.77
C TYR A 24 23.52 2.98 -3.44
N ALA A 25 23.71 3.75 -2.36
CA ALA A 25 22.81 4.83 -1.98
C ALA A 25 22.73 5.91 -3.07
N ALA A 26 23.87 6.35 -3.61
CA ALA A 26 23.91 7.31 -4.70
C ALA A 26 23.18 6.80 -5.96
N PHE A 27 23.31 5.51 -6.28
CA PHE A 27 22.56 4.89 -7.36
C PHE A 27 21.05 4.89 -7.09
N VAL A 28 20.63 4.51 -5.88
CA VAL A 28 19.21 4.50 -5.49
C VAL A 28 18.61 5.91 -5.52
N GLU A 29 19.31 6.93 -5.04
CA GLU A 29 18.89 8.32 -5.15
C GLU A 29 18.66 8.72 -6.61
N GLU A 30 19.58 8.34 -7.49
CA GLU A 30 19.47 8.63 -8.91
C GLU A 30 18.33 7.87 -9.62
N MET A 31 18.04 6.63 -9.19
CA MET A 31 16.88 5.89 -9.67
C MET A 31 15.55 6.53 -9.23
N ASN A 32 15.55 7.26 -8.12
CA ASN A 32 14.37 7.97 -7.59
C ASN A 32 14.27 9.44 -8.06
N ASP A 33 15.23 9.91 -8.86
CA ASP A 33 15.26 11.29 -9.37
C ASP A 33 14.06 11.59 -10.29
N LYS A 34 13.49 12.79 -10.13
CA LYS A 34 12.31 13.23 -10.89
C LYS A 34 12.58 13.44 -12.38
N GLU A 35 13.82 13.47 -12.85
CA GLU A 35 14.13 13.55 -14.28
C GLU A 35 14.42 12.18 -14.90
N PHE A 36 14.24 11.09 -14.14
CA PHE A 36 14.48 9.71 -14.56
C PHE A 36 15.93 9.46 -15.04
N LYS A 37 16.90 10.22 -14.51
CA LYS A 37 18.32 10.12 -14.90
C LYS A 37 18.85 8.70 -14.76
N GLY A 38 18.51 8.02 -13.66
CA GLY A 38 18.90 6.63 -13.41
C GLY A 38 18.39 5.67 -14.48
N PHE A 39 17.10 5.76 -14.84
CA PHE A 39 16.52 4.94 -15.91
C PHE A 39 17.16 5.19 -17.27
N VAL A 40 17.46 6.45 -17.59
CA VAL A 40 18.19 6.79 -18.83
C VAL A 40 19.59 6.15 -18.82
N LYS A 41 20.29 6.12 -17.69
CA LYS A 41 21.58 5.44 -17.57
C LYS A 41 21.46 3.93 -17.72
N VAL A 42 20.50 3.29 -17.07
CA VAL A 42 20.24 1.84 -17.22
C VAL A 42 19.92 1.50 -18.66
N PHE A 43 19.09 2.30 -19.34
CA PHE A 43 18.78 2.12 -20.75
C PHE A 43 20.02 2.29 -21.65
N LYS A 44 20.91 3.25 -21.34
CA LYS A 44 22.20 3.40 -22.03
C LYS A 44 23.08 2.17 -21.86
N VAL A 45 23.15 1.58 -20.67
CA VAL A 45 23.88 0.32 -20.45
C VAL A 45 23.28 -0.79 -21.28
N ALA A 46 21.96 -1.00 -21.21
CA ALA A 46 21.28 -2.04 -21.99
C ALA A 46 21.53 -1.90 -23.50
N THR A 47 21.43 -0.69 -24.04
CA THR A 47 21.68 -0.43 -25.47
C THR A 47 23.15 -0.46 -25.87
N THR A 48 24.08 -0.27 -24.92
CA THR A 48 25.53 -0.47 -25.16
C THR A 48 25.86 -1.95 -25.22
N LEU A 49 25.32 -2.75 -24.30
CA LEU A 49 25.53 -4.20 -24.26
C LEU A 49 24.81 -4.93 -25.38
N VAL A 50 23.60 -4.47 -25.74
CA VAL A 50 22.73 -5.06 -26.76
C VAL A 50 22.25 -3.95 -27.71
N PRO A 51 23.04 -3.57 -28.74
CA PRO A 51 22.69 -2.47 -29.64
C PRO A 51 21.34 -2.61 -30.36
N ARG A 52 20.92 -3.86 -30.65
CA ARG A 52 19.61 -4.14 -31.26
C ARG A 52 18.43 -3.76 -30.38
N TYR A 53 18.61 -3.70 -29.06
CA TYR A 53 17.58 -3.31 -28.10
C TYR A 53 17.05 -1.91 -28.37
N LYS A 54 17.93 -0.98 -28.77
CA LYS A 54 17.54 0.41 -29.07
C LYS A 54 16.49 0.50 -30.17
N GLU A 55 16.69 -0.25 -31.25
CA GLU A 55 15.75 -0.25 -32.39
C GLU A 55 14.45 -0.96 -32.03
N ALA A 56 14.53 -2.07 -31.29
CA ALA A 56 13.34 -2.76 -30.78
C ALA A 56 12.49 -1.83 -29.89
N THR A 57 13.11 -1.08 -28.97
CA THR A 57 12.40 -0.10 -28.12
C THR A 57 11.75 1.00 -28.95
N ARG A 58 12.44 1.55 -29.95
CA ARG A 58 11.88 2.56 -30.85
C ARG A 58 10.65 2.04 -31.59
N ARG A 59 10.71 0.81 -32.12
CA ARG A 59 9.58 0.16 -32.79
C ARG A 59 8.41 -0.02 -31.81
N ARG A 60 8.68 -0.55 -30.61
CA ARG A 60 7.65 -0.76 -29.59
C ARG A 60 6.92 0.51 -29.15
N ILE A 61 7.64 1.63 -29.01
CA ILE A 61 7.04 2.92 -28.62
C ILE A 61 6.09 3.45 -29.71
N GLY A 62 6.39 3.19 -30.97
CA GLY A 62 5.56 3.63 -32.11
C GLY A 62 4.39 2.69 -32.45
N ASP A 63 4.31 1.52 -31.81
CA ASP A 63 3.30 0.50 -32.10
C ASP A 63 2.18 0.52 -31.06
N ASP A 64 0.99 0.97 -31.50
CA ASP A 64 -0.24 1.05 -30.69
C ASP A 64 -1.10 -0.22 -30.76
N LYS A 65 -0.69 -1.22 -31.56
CA LYS A 65 -1.43 -2.48 -31.73
C LYS A 65 -1.06 -3.52 -30.68
N ILE A 66 0.13 -3.41 -30.11
CA ILE A 66 0.70 -4.41 -29.19
C ILE A 66 0.63 -3.90 -27.76
N SER A 67 0.14 -4.77 -26.87
CA SER A 67 -0.12 -4.44 -25.45
C SER A 67 0.89 -5.06 -24.48
N ASP A 68 1.85 -5.85 -24.95
CA ASP A 68 2.91 -6.45 -24.14
C ASP A 68 4.29 -5.86 -24.47
N PHE A 69 5.34 -6.44 -23.89
CA PHE A 69 6.74 -6.08 -24.13
C PHE A 69 7.59 -7.32 -24.42
N GLU A 70 6.97 -8.41 -24.87
CA GLU A 70 7.64 -9.71 -25.04
C GLU A 70 8.75 -9.63 -26.10
N GLU A 71 8.54 -8.87 -27.19
CA GLU A 71 9.60 -8.65 -28.19
C GLU A 71 10.86 -8.01 -27.58
N LEU A 72 10.68 -7.03 -26.69
CA LEU A 72 11.83 -6.37 -26.05
C LEU A 72 12.59 -7.33 -25.15
N GLU A 73 11.86 -8.17 -24.41
CA GLU A 73 12.45 -9.20 -23.57
C GLU A 73 13.20 -10.24 -24.42
N ASN A 74 12.59 -10.74 -25.50
CA ASN A 74 13.20 -11.72 -26.39
C ASN A 74 14.50 -11.19 -27.01
N VAL A 75 14.56 -9.91 -27.40
CA VAL A 75 15.81 -9.30 -27.89
C VAL A 75 16.93 -9.34 -26.85
N LEU A 76 16.60 -9.24 -25.56
CA LEU A 76 17.59 -9.35 -24.49
C LEU A 76 17.95 -10.81 -24.21
N LEU A 77 16.97 -11.72 -24.19
CA LEU A 77 17.17 -13.16 -23.94
C LEU A 77 17.97 -13.85 -25.04
N ASP A 78 17.73 -13.49 -26.31
CA ASP A 78 18.44 -14.03 -27.48
C ASP A 78 19.86 -13.47 -27.63
N SER A 79 20.23 -12.52 -26.76
CA SER A 79 21.56 -11.91 -26.74
C SER A 79 22.46 -12.56 -25.70
N ASP A 80 23.74 -12.22 -25.74
CA ASP A 80 24.75 -12.56 -24.74
C ASP A 80 24.74 -11.61 -23.53
N LEU A 81 23.63 -10.92 -23.27
CA LEU A 81 23.49 -9.92 -22.20
C LEU A 81 23.94 -10.45 -20.84
N ALA A 82 23.46 -11.63 -20.43
CA ALA A 82 23.79 -12.21 -19.13
C ALA A 82 25.31 -12.38 -18.96
N GLN A 83 25.98 -12.91 -19.99
CA GLN A 83 27.43 -13.08 -19.98
C GLN A 83 28.15 -11.72 -19.93
N LYS A 84 27.68 -10.74 -20.69
CA LYS A 84 28.23 -9.38 -20.70
C LYS A 84 28.09 -8.70 -19.35
N ILE A 85 26.93 -8.80 -18.70
CA ILE A 85 26.67 -8.24 -17.37
C ILE A 85 27.60 -8.88 -16.33
N VAL A 86 27.73 -10.22 -16.33
CA VAL A 86 28.61 -10.94 -15.41
C VAL A 86 30.07 -10.52 -15.63
N ASN A 87 30.50 -10.45 -16.89
CA ASN A 87 31.85 -10.00 -17.24
C ASN A 87 32.12 -8.57 -16.77
N GLU A 88 31.18 -7.63 -17.00
CA GLU A 88 31.32 -6.25 -16.55
C GLU A 88 31.27 -6.10 -15.03
N PHE A 89 30.52 -6.94 -14.33
CA PHE A 89 30.50 -6.96 -12.86
C PHE A 89 31.90 -7.29 -12.31
N HIS A 90 32.52 -8.37 -12.79
CA HIS A 90 33.84 -8.80 -12.35
C HIS A 90 34.98 -7.86 -12.75
N HIS A 91 34.86 -7.17 -13.89
CA HIS A 91 35.89 -6.27 -14.41
C HIS A 91 35.51 -4.79 -14.28
N SER A 92 34.56 -4.49 -13.39
CA SER A 92 33.99 -3.16 -13.25
C SER A 92 35.09 -2.14 -12.93
N LYS A 93 35.22 -1.12 -13.78
CA LYS A 93 35.96 0.11 -13.42
C LYS A 93 35.17 0.82 -12.32
N ARG A 94 35.81 1.68 -11.52
CA ARG A 94 35.24 2.54 -10.44
C ARG A 94 34.03 3.44 -10.84
N ARG A 95 33.44 3.27 -12.03
CA ARG A 95 32.32 4.06 -12.57
C ARG A 95 31.22 3.21 -13.20
N SER A 96 31.29 1.87 -13.17
CA SER A 96 30.19 1.04 -13.70
C SER A 96 29.01 1.06 -12.74
N ILE A 97 27.80 1.28 -13.26
CA ILE A 97 26.57 1.19 -12.47
C ILE A 97 26.07 -0.24 -12.31
N ILE A 98 26.67 -1.22 -13.00
CA ILE A 98 26.17 -2.61 -13.02
C ILE A 98 26.14 -3.24 -11.63
N PRO A 99 27.20 -3.14 -10.79
CA PRO A 99 27.14 -3.69 -9.44
C PRO A 99 25.98 -3.12 -8.61
N ALA A 100 25.80 -1.79 -8.63
CA ALA A 100 24.70 -1.12 -7.94
C ALA A 100 23.32 -1.50 -8.51
N MET A 101 23.20 -1.55 -9.83
CA MET A 101 21.97 -1.96 -10.52
C MET A 101 21.57 -3.40 -10.17
N LEU A 102 22.53 -4.33 -10.15
CA LEU A 102 22.27 -5.72 -9.78
C LEU A 102 21.90 -5.85 -8.29
N ALA A 103 22.62 -5.15 -7.41
CA ALA A 103 22.28 -5.11 -5.99
C ALA A 103 20.85 -4.57 -5.78
N TRP A 104 20.47 -3.54 -6.52
CA TRP A 104 19.12 -2.96 -6.47
C TRP A 104 18.06 -3.93 -6.98
N LEU A 105 18.31 -4.62 -8.11
CA LEU A 105 17.38 -5.60 -8.69
C LEU A 105 17.17 -6.83 -7.80
N TYR A 106 18.20 -7.30 -7.09
CA TYR A 106 18.11 -8.51 -6.25
C TYR A 106 17.69 -8.23 -4.81
N TYR A 107 18.15 -7.13 -4.21
CA TYR A 107 18.00 -6.86 -2.78
C TYR A 107 17.30 -5.54 -2.47
N GLY A 108 17.04 -4.70 -3.47
CA GLY A 108 16.37 -3.40 -3.31
C GLY A 108 14.88 -3.45 -3.60
N ARG A 109 14.24 -2.27 -3.48
CA ARG A 109 12.85 -1.99 -3.87
C ARG A 109 12.72 -1.67 -5.36
N SER A 110 13.37 -2.47 -6.22
CA SER A 110 13.53 -2.12 -7.64
C SER A 110 12.22 -2.09 -8.40
N TYR A 111 11.39 -3.13 -8.22
CA TYR A 111 10.09 -3.23 -8.89
C TYR A 111 9.14 -2.16 -8.40
N GLU A 112 9.09 -1.90 -7.09
CA GLU A 112 8.28 -0.84 -6.49
C GLU A 112 8.65 0.52 -7.08
N CYS A 113 9.94 0.86 -7.07
CA CYS A 113 10.43 2.12 -7.62
C CYS A 113 10.13 2.25 -9.12
N MET A 114 10.28 1.18 -9.91
CA MET A 114 9.88 1.18 -11.33
C MET A 114 8.39 1.48 -11.51
N VAL A 115 7.53 0.92 -10.66
CA VAL A 115 6.07 1.15 -10.68
C VAL A 115 5.75 2.59 -10.26
N GLU A 116 6.30 3.08 -9.14
CA GLU A 116 6.11 4.45 -8.65
C GLU A 116 6.50 5.48 -9.74
N GLN A 117 7.65 5.28 -10.38
CA GLN A 117 8.17 6.17 -11.42
C GLN A 117 7.32 6.10 -12.69
N GLY A 118 6.82 4.92 -13.05
CA GLY A 118 5.83 4.77 -14.13
C GLY A 118 4.54 5.52 -13.84
N GLU A 119 3.99 5.39 -12.62
CA GLU A 119 2.77 6.10 -12.23
C GLU A 119 2.96 7.62 -12.20
N GLU A 120 4.08 8.09 -11.68
CA GLU A 120 4.43 9.51 -11.68
C GLU A 120 4.57 10.03 -13.12
N LEU A 121 5.20 9.27 -14.01
CA LEU A 121 5.25 9.61 -15.44
C LEU A 121 3.84 9.75 -16.02
N ALA A 122 2.94 8.80 -15.76
CA ALA A 122 1.56 8.85 -16.27
C ALA A 122 0.74 10.06 -15.74
N LYS A 123 1.09 10.57 -14.54
CA LYS A 123 0.48 11.75 -13.91
C LYS A 123 1.02 13.08 -14.48
N ARG A 124 2.20 13.12 -15.11
CA ARG A 124 2.82 14.37 -15.61
C ARG A 124 1.97 15.11 -16.64
N LYS A 125 1.99 16.44 -16.52
CA LYS A 125 1.42 17.36 -17.52
C LYS A 125 2.26 17.29 -18.79
N GLY A 126 1.61 17.24 -19.95
CA GLY A 126 2.26 17.22 -21.27
C GLY A 126 2.53 15.83 -21.87
N ILE A 127 2.26 14.74 -21.14
CA ILE A 127 2.35 13.39 -21.70
C ILE A 127 1.09 13.04 -22.50
N THR A 128 1.28 12.54 -23.73
CA THR A 128 0.18 12.16 -24.62
C THR A 128 -0.56 10.92 -24.10
N ARG A 129 -1.82 10.73 -24.54
CA ARG A 129 -2.63 9.56 -24.15
C ARG A 129 -1.97 8.23 -24.56
N LEU A 130 -1.29 8.19 -25.71
CA LEU A 130 -0.53 7.01 -26.16
C LEU A 130 0.57 6.65 -25.16
N TYR A 131 1.37 7.63 -24.71
CA TYR A 131 2.42 7.36 -23.74
C TYR A 131 1.86 6.93 -22.38
N LYS A 132 0.74 7.51 -21.92
CA LYS A 132 0.07 7.03 -20.69
C LYS A 132 -0.35 5.57 -20.82
N TRP A 133 -0.92 5.21 -21.96
CA TRP A 133 -1.31 3.84 -22.28
C TRP A 133 -0.11 2.88 -22.28
N LEU A 134 0.99 3.25 -22.95
CA LEU A 134 2.23 2.46 -22.95
C LEU A 134 2.77 2.24 -21.53
N VAL A 135 2.78 3.28 -20.70
CA VAL A 135 3.23 3.21 -19.32
C VAL A 135 2.34 2.29 -18.48
N SER A 136 1.02 2.30 -18.70
CA SER A 136 0.11 1.35 -18.04
C SER A 136 0.44 -0.11 -18.34
N TYR A 137 0.76 -0.46 -19.59
CA TYR A 137 1.22 -1.82 -19.90
C TYR A 137 2.58 -2.12 -19.31
N MET A 138 3.47 -1.12 -19.26
CA MET A 138 4.80 -1.30 -18.69
C MET A 138 4.70 -1.64 -17.20
N VAL A 139 3.90 -0.90 -16.44
CA VAL A 139 3.60 -1.19 -15.03
C VAL A 139 3.02 -2.59 -14.87
N ARG A 140 2.05 -2.97 -15.70
CA ARG A 140 1.47 -4.32 -15.68
C ARG A 140 2.53 -5.40 -15.96
N PHE A 141 3.42 -5.16 -16.92
CA PHE A 141 4.50 -6.07 -17.28
C PHE A 141 5.52 -6.22 -16.13
N ILE A 142 5.92 -5.11 -15.50
CA ILE A 142 6.83 -5.10 -14.34
C ILE A 142 6.26 -5.94 -13.20
N ILE A 143 4.99 -5.72 -12.83
CA ILE A 143 4.32 -6.49 -11.77
C ILE A 143 4.29 -7.97 -12.13
N LYS A 144 3.91 -8.32 -13.37
CA LYS A 144 3.89 -9.72 -13.84
C LYS A 144 5.28 -10.37 -13.74
N LYS A 145 6.33 -9.66 -14.15
CA LYS A 145 7.72 -10.16 -14.16
C LYS A 145 8.40 -10.16 -12.80
N SER A 146 7.91 -9.39 -11.84
CA SER A 146 8.36 -9.43 -10.45
C SER A 146 8.00 -10.75 -9.75
N SER A 147 7.11 -11.55 -10.33
CA SER A 147 6.71 -12.85 -9.77
C SER A 147 7.92 -13.73 -9.47
N GLY A 148 8.00 -14.20 -8.23
CA GLY A 148 9.13 -14.96 -7.69
C GLY A 148 10.12 -14.14 -6.86
N MET A 149 10.23 -12.82 -7.10
CA MET A 149 10.94 -11.87 -6.22
C MET A 149 9.97 -11.05 -5.35
N ARG A 150 8.71 -10.95 -5.77
CA ARG A 150 7.59 -10.35 -5.05
C ARG A 150 6.37 -11.25 -5.07
N THR A 151 5.65 -11.27 -3.96
CA THR A 151 4.35 -11.94 -3.83
C THR A 151 3.21 -10.96 -4.10
N LYS A 152 1.98 -11.46 -4.14
CA LYS A 152 0.81 -10.57 -4.26
C LYS A 152 0.64 -9.71 -3.01
N GLU A 153 0.95 -10.29 -1.85
CA GLU A 153 0.89 -9.63 -0.54
C GLU A 153 1.90 -8.48 -0.47
N ASP A 154 3.12 -8.67 -0.98
CA ASP A 154 4.12 -7.59 -1.09
C ASP A 154 3.56 -6.38 -1.86
N TRP A 155 2.89 -6.63 -2.98
CA TRP A 155 2.27 -5.58 -3.79
C TRP A 155 1.08 -4.91 -3.09
N VAL A 156 0.28 -5.66 -2.33
CA VAL A 156 -0.82 -5.11 -1.52
C VAL A 156 -0.25 -4.21 -0.41
N SER A 157 0.75 -4.67 0.33
CA SER A 157 1.43 -3.88 1.36
C SER A 157 2.06 -2.62 0.79
N PHE A 158 2.72 -2.73 -0.38
CA PHE A 158 3.24 -1.59 -1.11
C PHE A 158 2.15 -0.56 -1.44
N ARG A 159 0.97 -0.99 -1.92
CA ARG A 159 -0.16 -0.08 -2.21
C ARG A 159 -0.73 0.57 -0.96
N LYS A 160 -0.86 -0.18 0.14
CA LYS A 160 -1.28 0.35 1.44
C LYS A 160 -0.32 1.44 1.91
N GLN A 161 0.99 1.18 1.85
CA GLN A 161 2.03 2.15 2.17
C GLN A 161 1.94 3.41 1.29
N GLN A 162 1.81 3.23 -0.04
CA GLN A 162 1.72 4.37 -0.97
C GLN A 162 0.50 5.24 -0.66
N LYS A 163 -0.65 4.62 -0.40
CA LYS A 163 -1.87 5.33 -0.01
C LYS A 163 -1.71 6.07 1.33
N ALA A 164 -1.09 5.43 2.32
CA ALA A 164 -0.81 6.07 3.61
C ALA A 164 0.10 7.30 3.46
N ILE A 165 1.06 7.27 2.52
CA ILE A 165 1.88 8.43 2.19
C ILE A 165 1.05 9.54 1.53
N GLU A 166 0.23 9.20 0.52
CA GLU A 166 -0.62 10.16 -0.19
C GLU A 166 -1.67 10.82 0.74
N GLU A 167 -2.23 10.06 1.68
CA GLU A 167 -3.24 10.50 2.64
C GLU A 167 -2.63 11.07 3.94
N ASN A 168 -1.30 11.11 4.05
CA ASN A 168 -0.56 11.54 5.25
C ASN A 168 -0.97 10.78 6.53
N ASN A 169 -1.26 9.49 6.38
CA ASN A 169 -1.74 8.57 7.40
C ASN A 169 -0.68 7.51 7.79
N LEU A 170 0.61 7.85 7.78
CA LEU A 170 1.70 6.89 8.03
C LEU A 170 1.68 6.28 9.45
N VAL A 171 1.25 7.05 10.45
CA VAL A 171 1.23 6.60 11.85
C VAL A 171 0.22 5.47 12.03
N GLU A 172 -0.98 5.62 11.48
CA GLU A 172 -2.02 4.58 11.53
C GLU A 172 -1.58 3.33 10.78
N TRP A 173 -1.06 3.49 9.55
CA TRP A 173 -0.52 2.37 8.76
C TRP A 173 0.57 1.59 9.50
N SER A 174 1.46 2.28 10.23
CA SER A 174 2.55 1.65 10.97
C SER A 174 2.08 0.87 12.21
N ILE A 175 0.85 1.11 12.67
CA ILE A 175 0.20 0.44 13.81
C ILE A 175 -0.68 -0.72 13.32
N GLU A 176 -1.14 -0.69 12.06
CA GLU A 176 -1.99 -1.71 11.43
C GLU A 176 -1.26 -3.02 11.05
N ASP A 177 0.09 -3.03 11.04
CA ASP A 177 0.92 -4.12 10.50
C ASP A 177 0.98 -5.43 11.34
N GLU A 178 0.12 -5.64 12.35
CA GLU A 178 0.03 -6.92 13.06
C GLU A 178 -1.26 -7.74 12.84
N GLU A 179 -2.34 -7.21 12.24
CA GLU A 179 -3.64 -7.92 12.30
C GLU A 179 -4.45 -8.09 11.01
N ASP A 180 -4.16 -7.43 9.87
CA ASP A 180 -5.09 -7.46 8.72
C ASP A 180 -4.42 -7.72 7.35
N ILE A 181 -4.18 -8.99 7.03
CA ILE A 181 -4.09 -9.47 5.65
C ILE A 181 -5.07 -10.63 5.45
N GLU A 182 -6.31 -10.31 5.11
CA GLU A 182 -7.08 -10.99 4.06
C GLU A 182 -8.39 -10.23 3.85
N GLU A 183 -8.51 -9.58 2.69
CA GLU A 183 -9.75 -9.50 1.91
C GLU A 183 -9.40 -8.77 0.60
N THR A 184 -8.88 -9.52 -0.38
CA THR A 184 -9.01 -9.09 -1.78
C THR A 184 -10.43 -9.35 -2.22
N GLU A 185 -11.11 -8.26 -2.54
CA GLU A 185 -12.37 -8.20 -3.28
C GLU A 185 -12.31 -9.11 -4.52
N THR A 186 -13.28 -10.01 -4.66
CA THR A 186 -13.74 -10.49 -5.97
C THR A 186 -15.24 -10.34 -6.04
N GLU A 187 -15.67 -9.68 -7.11
CA GLU A 187 -17.03 -9.30 -7.47
C GLU A 187 -17.97 -10.49 -7.66
N ASP A 188 -19.23 -10.26 -7.30
CA ASP A 188 -20.50 -10.89 -7.68
C ASP A 188 -20.49 -12.25 -8.42
N THR A 189 -21.13 -13.26 -7.81
CA THR A 189 -22.31 -13.92 -8.41
C THR A 189 -23.05 -14.79 -7.39
N ASP A 190 -24.37 -14.71 -7.48
CA ASP A 190 -25.41 -15.41 -6.76
C ASP A 190 -25.28 -16.95 -6.84
N SER A 191 -25.35 -17.67 -5.71
CA SER A 191 -25.97 -19.01 -5.54
C SER A 191 -25.56 -19.71 -4.24
N LEU A 192 -26.58 -20.12 -3.47
CA LEU A 192 -26.55 -21.00 -2.30
C LEU A 192 -25.81 -22.33 -2.58
N GLN A 193 -24.91 -22.77 -1.66
CA GLN A 193 -24.97 -24.07 -0.95
C GLN A 193 -23.68 -24.39 -0.16
N GLN A 194 -23.87 -25.30 0.81
CA GLN A 194 -23.09 -25.60 2.01
C GLN A 194 -21.76 -26.36 1.78
N GLY A 195 -20.84 -26.23 2.76
CA GLY A 195 -19.99 -27.35 3.21
C GLY A 195 -18.48 -27.08 3.39
N GLN A 196 -18.07 -26.69 4.62
CA GLN A 196 -16.83 -26.96 5.40
C GLN A 196 -15.42 -27.04 4.73
N PRO A 197 -14.29 -26.88 5.49
CA PRO A 197 -14.12 -26.47 6.90
C PRO A 197 -13.24 -25.20 7.06
N LYS A 198 -13.52 -24.42 8.12
CA LYS A 198 -12.69 -23.28 8.53
C LYS A 198 -11.40 -23.77 9.17
N SER A 199 -10.24 -23.32 8.69
CA SER A 199 -9.01 -23.33 9.47
C SER A 199 -9.19 -22.43 10.70
N ALA A 200 -8.67 -22.86 11.85
CA ALA A 200 -8.89 -22.20 13.13
C ALA A 200 -8.15 -20.85 13.18
N GLY A 201 -8.84 -19.79 12.76
CA GLY A 201 -8.43 -18.41 12.95
C GLY A 201 -8.43 -18.03 14.43
N ARG A 202 -7.45 -17.21 14.82
CA ARG A 202 -7.36 -16.59 16.15
C ARG A 202 -8.69 -15.85 16.43
N LYS A 203 -9.18 -15.98 17.66
CA LYS A 203 -10.53 -15.55 18.07
C LYS A 203 -10.76 -14.08 17.73
N ALA A 204 -11.92 -13.77 17.15
CA ALA A 204 -12.42 -12.41 17.02
C ALA A 204 -12.29 -11.68 18.37
N ASP A 205 -11.99 -10.38 18.32
CA ASP A 205 -12.08 -9.54 19.52
C ASP A 205 -13.54 -9.53 20.00
N THR A 206 -13.84 -10.40 20.96
CA THR A 206 -15.18 -10.56 21.56
C THR A 206 -15.34 -9.72 22.81
N ARG A 207 -14.47 -8.73 23.03
CA ARG A 207 -14.57 -7.87 24.22
C ARG A 207 -15.93 -7.19 24.25
N THR A 208 -16.58 -7.28 25.40
CA THR A 208 -17.87 -6.66 25.63
C THR A 208 -17.71 -5.15 25.79
N LEU A 209 -18.80 -4.38 25.62
CA LEU A 209 -18.74 -2.92 25.78
C LEU A 209 -18.16 -2.49 27.16
N PRO A 210 -18.50 -3.15 28.29
CA PRO A 210 -17.87 -2.88 29.59
C PRO A 210 -16.35 -3.13 29.62
N GLU A 211 -15.83 -4.08 28.85
CA GLU A 211 -14.39 -4.39 28.79
C GLU A 211 -13.59 -3.37 27.96
N LEU A 212 -14.27 -2.68 27.03
CA LEU A 212 -13.67 -1.61 26.24
C LEU A 212 -13.54 -0.30 27.04
N LEU A 213 -14.38 -0.10 28.07
CA LEU A 213 -14.42 1.09 28.92
C LEU A 213 -13.36 1.07 30.02
N ILE A 214 -12.69 2.21 30.21
CA ILE A 214 -11.55 2.37 31.13
C ILE A 214 -12.03 2.60 32.58
N GLU A 215 -12.90 3.59 32.79
CA GLU A 215 -13.42 4.01 34.11
C GLU A 215 -14.92 4.35 34.05
N ASN A 216 -15.60 4.45 35.19
CA ASN A 216 -17.03 4.82 35.30
C ASN A 216 -18.00 4.00 34.42
N ARG A 217 -17.76 2.68 34.34
CA ARG A 217 -18.44 1.76 33.42
C ARG A 217 -19.97 1.87 33.49
N ASP A 218 -20.56 1.76 34.68
CA ASP A 218 -22.02 1.70 34.80
C ASP A 218 -22.71 3.00 34.37
N VAL A 219 -22.17 4.16 34.77
CA VAL A 219 -22.72 5.48 34.42
C VAL A 219 -22.60 5.74 32.93
N ILE A 220 -21.45 5.40 32.33
CA ILE A 220 -21.23 5.57 30.89
C ILE A 220 -22.12 4.63 30.08
N LEU A 221 -22.31 3.38 30.52
CA LEU A 221 -23.21 2.43 29.88
C LEU A 221 -24.67 2.90 29.90
N GLU A 222 -25.16 3.46 31.00
CA GLU A 222 -26.53 3.98 31.06
C GLU A 222 -26.73 5.15 30.08
N ARG A 223 -25.74 6.05 30.01
CA ARG A 223 -25.76 7.22 29.11
C ARG A 223 -25.65 6.85 27.65
N ILE A 224 -24.76 5.91 27.29
CA ILE A 224 -24.67 5.37 25.94
C ILE A 224 -26.03 4.77 25.54
N GLY A 225 -26.63 3.93 26.39
CA GLY A 225 -27.92 3.31 26.13
C GLY A 225 -29.04 4.34 25.94
N THR A 226 -29.04 5.41 26.73
CA THR A 226 -30.01 6.51 26.60
C THR A 226 -29.84 7.28 25.30
N ARG A 227 -28.59 7.57 24.90
CA ARG A 227 -28.31 8.30 23.65
C ARG A 227 -28.66 7.48 22.42
N LEU A 228 -28.37 6.17 22.44
CA LEU A 228 -28.69 5.26 21.34
C LEU A 228 -30.19 5.06 21.11
N LYS A 229 -31.09 5.46 22.03
CA LYS A 229 -32.54 5.45 21.77
C LYS A 229 -32.99 6.53 20.79
N THR A 230 -32.23 7.62 20.68
CA THR A 230 -32.61 8.81 19.90
C THR A 230 -31.67 9.10 18.74
N HIS A 231 -30.42 8.63 18.82
CA HIS A 231 -29.36 8.92 17.85
C HIS A 231 -28.73 7.61 17.36
N THR A 232 -29.35 7.00 16.36
CA THR A 232 -28.94 5.70 15.79
C THR A 232 -28.35 5.80 14.39
N THR A 233 -28.12 7.01 13.86
CA THR A 233 -27.57 7.14 12.51
C THR A 233 -26.10 6.70 12.45
N GLU A 234 -25.62 6.41 11.24
CA GLU A 234 -24.22 6.03 10.99
C GLU A 234 -23.25 7.11 11.50
N THR A 235 -23.60 8.38 11.31
CA THR A 235 -22.80 9.52 11.77
C THR A 235 -22.86 9.68 13.29
N ASP A 236 -24.01 9.47 13.92
CA ASP A 236 -24.13 9.58 15.38
C ASP A 236 -23.30 8.54 16.11
N ILE A 237 -23.28 7.30 15.60
CA ILE A 237 -22.46 6.23 16.18
C ILE A 237 -20.96 6.49 15.94
N ALA A 238 -20.60 7.06 14.79
CA ALA A 238 -19.22 7.49 14.54
C ALA A 238 -18.78 8.63 15.47
N ARG A 239 -19.63 9.64 15.70
CA ARG A 239 -19.38 10.73 16.67
C ARG A 239 -19.26 10.19 18.09
N LEU A 240 -20.11 9.24 18.47
CA LEU A 240 -20.04 8.57 19.78
C LEU A 240 -18.71 7.83 19.96
N TYR A 241 -18.27 7.07 18.95
CA TYR A 241 -16.97 6.40 18.98
C TYR A 241 -15.83 7.40 19.16
N ILE A 242 -15.83 8.50 18.40
CA ILE A 242 -14.82 9.57 18.50
C ILE A 242 -14.80 10.17 19.92
N ALA A 243 -15.96 10.53 20.47
CA ALA A 243 -16.08 11.11 21.79
C ALA A 243 -15.51 10.19 22.89
N LEU A 244 -15.86 8.89 22.84
CA LEU A 244 -15.40 7.90 23.81
C LEU A 244 -13.89 7.67 23.77
N VAL A 245 -13.29 7.67 22.58
CA VAL A 245 -11.85 7.46 22.41
C VAL A 245 -11.04 8.72 22.77
N GLU A 246 -11.47 9.90 22.30
CA GLU A 246 -10.72 11.15 22.53
C GLU A 246 -10.68 11.57 24.00
N TYR A 247 -11.79 11.39 24.73
CA TYR A 247 -11.85 11.66 26.16
C TYR A 247 -11.34 10.50 27.02
N ARG A 248 -10.80 9.45 26.40
CA ARG A 248 -10.24 8.26 27.07
C ARG A 248 -11.23 7.53 27.97
N PHE A 249 -12.52 7.59 27.65
CA PHE A 249 -13.53 6.73 28.27
C PHE A 249 -13.41 5.28 27.80
N MET A 250 -12.93 5.09 26.57
CA MET A 250 -12.77 3.80 25.93
C MET A 250 -11.39 3.68 25.29
N ARG A 251 -10.80 2.49 25.29
CA ARG A 251 -9.60 2.23 24.47
C ARG A 251 -9.98 2.20 22.99
N PRO A 252 -9.11 2.71 22.08
CA PRO A 252 -9.30 2.52 20.66
C PRO A 252 -9.49 1.03 20.31
N CYS A 253 -10.45 0.74 19.44
CA CYS A 253 -10.72 -0.61 18.95
C CYS A 253 -11.35 -0.55 17.56
N PRO A 254 -11.35 -1.64 16.77
CA PRO A 254 -11.98 -1.63 15.46
C PRO A 254 -13.46 -1.22 15.55
N ILE A 255 -13.93 -0.39 14.61
CA ILE A 255 -15.35 0.06 14.56
C ILE A 255 -16.32 -1.13 14.56
N LYS A 256 -15.92 -2.24 13.93
CA LYS A 256 -16.66 -3.50 13.93
C LYS A 256 -16.80 -4.07 15.34
N THR A 257 -15.72 -4.12 16.10
CA THR A 257 -15.72 -4.55 17.51
C THR A 257 -16.62 -3.65 18.33
N PHE A 258 -16.48 -2.33 18.21
CA PHE A 258 -17.33 -1.37 18.90
C PHE A 258 -18.82 -1.56 18.58
N ARG A 259 -19.17 -1.65 17.29
CA ARG A 259 -20.55 -1.87 16.83
C ARG A 259 -21.13 -3.18 17.35
N ASN A 260 -20.35 -4.27 17.31
CA ASN A 260 -20.80 -5.56 17.81
C ASN A 260 -20.97 -5.55 19.33
N ALA A 261 -20.07 -4.89 20.06
CA ALA A 261 -20.19 -4.69 21.49
C ALA A 261 -21.45 -3.87 21.86
N LEU A 262 -21.75 -2.80 21.11
CA LEU A 262 -23.01 -2.05 21.26
C LEU A 262 -24.24 -2.94 21.02
N GLN A 263 -24.24 -3.72 19.94
CA GLN A 263 -25.37 -4.58 19.58
C GLN A 263 -25.59 -5.73 20.59
N GLN A 264 -24.51 -6.25 21.17
CA GLN A 264 -24.57 -7.27 22.22
C GLN A 264 -25.07 -6.69 23.55
N GLN A 265 -24.67 -5.46 23.89
CA GLN A 265 -25.07 -4.81 25.14
C GLN A 265 -26.52 -4.32 25.10
N TYR A 266 -26.97 -3.79 23.96
CA TYR A 266 -28.31 -3.23 23.78
C TYR A 266 -29.07 -4.03 22.71
N THR A 267 -29.45 -5.25 23.06
CA THR A 267 -30.16 -6.18 22.15
C THR A 267 -31.48 -5.62 21.64
N ASP A 268 -32.10 -4.72 22.39
CA ASP A 268 -33.41 -4.14 22.08
C ASP A 268 -33.31 -2.96 21.10
N LEU A 269 -32.09 -2.52 20.76
CA LEU A 269 -31.84 -1.42 19.84
C LEU A 269 -31.31 -1.94 18.50
N SER A 270 -31.85 -1.38 17.40
CA SER A 270 -31.35 -1.64 16.06
C SER A 270 -30.15 -0.74 15.77
N ILE A 271 -28.94 -1.31 15.86
CA ILE A 271 -27.70 -0.60 15.57
C ILE A 271 -27.33 -0.79 14.09
N VAL A 272 -27.11 0.32 13.38
CA VAL A 272 -26.77 0.35 11.95
C VAL A 272 -25.53 -0.51 11.62
N HIS A 273 -25.41 -0.87 10.34
CA HIS A 273 -24.36 -1.74 9.85
C HIS A 273 -22.97 -1.08 9.93
N GLU A 274 -21.94 -1.93 10.13
CA GLU A 274 -20.54 -1.50 10.32
C GLU A 274 -19.98 -0.65 9.18
N ARG A 275 -20.34 -0.97 7.93
CA ARG A 275 -19.82 -0.27 6.73
C ARG A 275 -20.22 1.20 6.71
N GLY A 276 -21.45 1.51 7.14
CA GLY A 276 -21.96 2.87 7.21
C GLY A 276 -21.22 3.71 8.26
N ILE A 277 -21.03 3.13 9.45
CA ILE A 277 -20.31 3.77 10.55
C ILE A 277 -18.84 4.01 10.17
N GLN A 278 -18.20 3.03 9.52
CA GLN A 278 -16.83 3.19 9.00
C GLN A 278 -16.74 4.34 7.99
N LYS A 279 -17.70 4.46 7.07
CA LYS A 279 -17.74 5.55 6.09
C LYS A 279 -17.94 6.90 6.77
N ALA A 280 -18.85 7.00 7.74
CA ALA A 280 -19.09 8.22 8.49
C ALA A 280 -17.87 8.62 9.34
N TYR A 281 -17.22 7.66 10.00
CA TYR A 281 -15.99 7.88 10.75
C TYR A 281 -14.87 8.41 9.84
N ARG A 282 -14.63 7.77 8.68
CA ARG A 282 -13.64 8.25 7.70
C ARG A 282 -13.92 9.68 7.23
N ASN A 283 -15.19 10.01 6.99
CA ASN A 283 -15.58 11.38 6.63
C ASN A 283 -15.24 12.36 7.76
N LEU A 284 -15.63 12.05 9.00
CA LEU A 284 -15.37 12.90 10.17
C LEU A 284 -13.86 13.09 10.44
N THR A 285 -13.03 12.09 10.14
CA THR A 285 -11.57 12.17 10.28
C THR A 285 -10.86 12.68 9.03
N THR A 286 -11.58 13.07 7.97
CA THR A 286 -10.97 13.65 6.77
C THR A 286 -10.52 15.09 7.03
N PRO A 287 -9.35 15.53 6.51
CA PRO A 287 -8.91 16.92 6.60
C PRO A 287 -9.89 17.90 5.93
N PHE A 288 -10.21 19.00 6.63
CA PHE A 288 -11.05 20.05 6.07
C PHE A 288 -10.20 21.19 5.47
N GLY A 289 -10.11 21.21 4.15
CA GLY A 289 -9.34 22.22 3.41
C GLY A 289 -7.83 22.13 3.66
N GLY A 290 -7.11 23.24 3.45
CA GLY A 290 -5.66 23.33 3.63
C GLY A 290 -5.18 23.61 5.05
N VAL A 291 -6.05 23.46 6.06
CA VAL A 291 -5.75 23.75 7.47
C VAL A 291 -5.61 22.43 8.24
N LYS A 292 -4.84 22.41 9.33
CA LYS A 292 -4.66 21.25 10.24
C LYS A 292 -5.94 20.81 11.01
N LYS A 293 -7.14 21.10 10.50
CA LYS A 293 -8.42 20.74 11.14
C LYS A 293 -9.07 19.59 10.40
N LEU A 294 -9.69 18.67 11.13
CA LEU A 294 -10.50 17.58 10.56
C LEU A 294 -11.96 18.02 10.46
N ILE A 295 -12.78 17.31 9.67
CA ILE A 295 -14.22 17.60 9.54
C ILE A 295 -14.92 17.55 10.91
N LYS A 296 -14.53 16.62 11.79
CA LYS A 296 -15.02 16.57 13.17
C LYS A 296 -14.65 17.78 14.05
N ASP A 297 -13.69 18.60 13.63
CA ASP A 297 -13.19 19.76 14.40
C ASP A 297 -13.86 21.08 13.97
N ILE A 298 -14.84 21.00 13.06
CA ILE A 298 -15.55 22.16 12.54
C ILE A 298 -17.07 21.97 12.51
N GLY A 299 -17.79 23.08 12.46
CA GLY A 299 -19.23 23.10 12.21
C GLY A 299 -20.06 22.32 13.22
N GLU A 300 -21.14 21.73 12.73
CA GLU A 300 -22.13 21.00 13.53
C GLU A 300 -21.56 19.72 14.15
N ASP A 301 -20.64 19.03 13.45
CA ASP A 301 -20.01 17.81 13.94
C ASP A 301 -19.17 18.04 15.19
N HIS A 302 -18.40 19.12 15.22
CA HIS A 302 -17.62 19.50 16.39
C HIS A 302 -18.51 19.78 17.60
N VAL A 303 -19.58 20.56 17.39
CA VAL A 303 -20.54 20.89 18.45
C VAL A 303 -21.20 19.61 19.00
N ALA A 304 -21.60 18.70 18.12
CA ALA A 304 -22.20 17.43 18.52
C ALA A 304 -21.22 16.53 19.31
N ILE A 305 -19.95 16.48 18.90
CA ILE A 305 -18.92 15.69 19.61
C ILE A 305 -18.61 16.28 20.98
N GLU A 306 -18.48 17.61 21.10
CA GLU A 306 -18.27 18.27 22.40
C GLU A 306 -19.48 18.15 23.32
N GLU A 307 -20.71 18.23 22.79
CA GLU A 307 -21.93 17.94 23.55
C GLU A 307 -21.92 16.50 24.07
N LEU A 308 -21.56 15.52 23.23
CA LEU A 308 -21.45 14.12 23.63
C LEU A 308 -20.38 13.93 24.72
N LYS A 309 -19.22 14.58 24.59
CA LYS A 309 -18.17 14.55 25.62
C LYS A 309 -18.67 15.12 26.94
N ALA A 310 -19.34 16.27 26.92
CA ALA A 310 -19.92 16.88 28.12
C ALA A 310 -20.99 15.98 28.74
N TYR A 311 -21.89 15.42 27.92
CA TYR A 311 -22.94 14.51 28.37
C TYR A 311 -22.38 13.23 28.99
N LEU A 312 -21.33 12.64 28.42
CA LEU A 312 -20.69 11.43 28.96
C LEU A 312 -19.88 11.72 30.24
N SER A 313 -19.43 12.97 30.43
CA SER A 313 -18.62 13.40 31.59
C SER A 313 -19.42 13.98 32.77
N ALA A 314 -20.70 14.33 32.54
CA ALA A 314 -21.60 14.94 33.55
C ALA A 314 -21.87 14.03 34.77
#